data_AF-L5NX91-F1
#
_entry.id   AF-L5NX91-F1
#
_cell.length_a   1.000
_cell.length_b   1.000
_cell.length_c   1.000
_cell.angle_alpha   90.00
_cell.angle_beta   90.00
_cell.angle_gamma   90.00
#
_symmetry.space_group_name_H-M   'P 1'
#
loop_
_entity.id
_entity.type
_entity.pdbx_description
1 polymer ?
#
loop_
_entity_poly.entity_id
_entity_poly.type
_entity_poly.pdbx_seq_one_letter_code
_entity_poly.pdbx_strand_id
1 'polypeptide(L)'
;VGTNLTFFAMILLGYGGMPRRYATYLPQFATLHQVATVGALILLVGQMIFVWNFVQSWLEGRKVEDGDPWDLADDDLTTAEWTWFERKLETAVTDGGEDETELATDGGQTVDDADADANSADDA
;
A
#
# COMPACT_ATOMS: atom_id res chain seq x y z
N VAL A 1 -16.25 -6.41 10.54
CA VAL A 1 -17.20 -6.89 11.59
C VAL A 1 -16.57 -6.86 12.98
N GLY A 2 -15.42 -7.52 13.21
CA GLY A 2 -14.73 -7.51 14.51
C GLY A 2 -14.46 -6.11 15.08
N THR A 3 -14.02 -5.18 14.22
CA THR A 3 -13.82 -3.75 14.57
C THR A 3 -15.06 -3.15 15.23
N ASN A 4 -16.20 -3.21 14.53
CA ASN A 4 -17.46 -2.66 15.03
C ASN A 4 -17.87 -3.30 16.36
N LEU A 5 -17.77 -4.62 16.50
CA LEU A 5 -18.13 -5.31 17.74
C LEU A 5 -17.29 -4.83 18.94
N THR A 6 -15.97 -4.70 18.75
CA THR A 6 -15.05 -4.24 19.79
C THR A 6 -15.31 -2.78 20.16
N PHE A 7 -15.37 -1.89 19.17
CA PHE A 7 -15.49 -0.45 19.41
C PHE A 7 -16.89 -0.05 19.90
N PHE A 8 -17.96 -0.70 19.44
CA PHE A 8 -19.30 -0.45 20.00
C PHE A 8 -19.38 -0.86 21.47
N ALA A 9 -18.82 -2.02 21.85
CA ALA A 9 -18.75 -2.41 23.25
C ALA A 9 -17.98 -1.35 24.08
N MET A 10 -16.84 -0.87 23.59
CA MET A 10 -16.05 0.17 24.26
C MET A 10 -16.78 1.51 24.38
N ILE A 11 -17.54 1.92 23.37
CA ILE A 11 -18.36 3.16 23.42
C ILE A 11 -19.41 3.03 24.52
N LEU A 12 -20.09 1.88 24.61
CA LEU A 12 -21.09 1.62 25.66
C LEU A 12 -20.46 1.60 27.06
N LEU A 13 -19.26 1.03 27.21
CA LEU A 13 -18.46 1.10 28.45
C LEU A 13 -18.11 2.54 28.83
N GLY A 14 -17.72 3.36 27.85
CA GLY A 14 -17.44 4.77 28.04
C GLY A 14 -18.67 5.55 28.49
N TYR A 15 -19.83 5.28 27.90
CA TYR A 15 -21.12 5.84 28.33
C TYR A 15 -21.50 5.39 29.75
N GLY A 16 -21.15 4.17 30.13
CA GLY A 16 -21.32 3.63 31.48
C GLY A 16 -20.44 4.31 32.54
N GLY A 17 -19.59 5.27 32.17
CA GLY A 17 -18.75 6.02 33.10
C GLY A 17 -17.51 5.26 33.58
N MET A 18 -17.13 4.18 32.90
CA MET A 18 -15.86 3.50 33.21
C MET A 18 -14.69 4.40 32.82
N PRO A 19 -13.82 4.79 33.77
CA PRO A 19 -12.68 5.63 33.44
C PRO A 19 -11.58 4.81 32.75
N ARG A 20 -10.73 5.48 31.97
CA ARG A 20 -9.65 4.85 31.19
C ARG A 20 -8.53 4.39 32.14
N ARG A 21 -7.86 3.25 31.84
CA ARG A 21 -6.70 2.67 32.58
C ARG A 21 -7.02 2.00 33.93
N TYR A 22 -8.06 1.17 33.99
CA TYR A 22 -8.35 0.36 35.18
C TYR A 22 -8.11 -1.12 34.90
N ALA A 23 -7.38 -1.78 35.80
CA ALA A 23 -7.10 -3.22 35.71
C ALA A 23 -8.27 -4.07 36.25
N THR A 24 -9.07 -3.50 37.15
CA THR A 24 -10.24 -4.14 37.77
C THR A 24 -11.51 -3.41 37.36
N TYR A 25 -12.52 -4.17 36.96
CA TYR A 25 -13.84 -3.67 36.58
C TYR A 25 -14.93 -4.20 37.52
N LEU A 26 -15.98 -3.42 37.72
CA LEU A 26 -17.16 -3.85 38.46
C LEU A 26 -17.89 -4.96 37.68
N PRO A 27 -18.57 -5.90 38.37
CA PRO A 27 -19.26 -7.02 37.73
C PRO A 27 -20.32 -6.59 36.70
N GLN A 28 -20.90 -5.39 36.85
CA GLN A 28 -21.86 -4.82 35.90
C GLN A 28 -21.28 -4.52 34.50
N PHE A 29 -19.96 -4.35 34.37
CA PHE A 29 -19.28 -4.08 33.10
C PHE A 29 -18.54 -5.29 32.53
N ALA A 30 -18.56 -6.42 33.25
CA ALA A 30 -17.86 -7.64 32.84
C ALA A 30 -18.38 -8.17 31.50
N THR A 31 -19.69 -8.11 31.26
CA THR A 31 -20.33 -8.56 30.01
C THR A 31 -19.85 -7.75 28.80
N LEU A 32 -19.79 -6.42 28.91
CA LEU A 32 -19.32 -5.55 27.83
C LEU A 32 -17.84 -5.77 27.53
N HIS A 33 -17.01 -6.01 28.55
CA HIS A 33 -15.61 -6.40 28.34
C HIS A 33 -15.47 -7.76 27.67
N GLN A 34 -16.30 -8.75 28.01
CA GLN A 34 -16.30 -10.05 27.34
C GLN A 34 -16.65 -9.92 25.86
N VAL A 35 -17.67 -9.13 25.52
CA VAL A 35 -18.05 -8.86 24.12
C VAL A 35 -16.90 -8.16 23.38
N ALA A 36 -16.23 -7.18 23.99
CA ALA A 36 -15.07 -6.52 23.41
C ALA A 36 -13.91 -7.50 23.15
N THR A 37 -13.66 -8.44 24.07
CA THR A 37 -12.65 -9.50 23.90
C THR A 37 -13.01 -10.43 22.75
N VAL A 38 -14.27 -10.81 22.59
CA VAL A 38 -14.72 -11.63 21.44
C VAL A 38 -14.49 -10.88 20.13
N GLY A 39 -14.81 -9.59 20.07
CA GLY A 39 -14.50 -8.76 18.90
C GLY A 39 -13.00 -8.67 18.60
N ALA A 40 -12.17 -8.55 19.64
CA ALA A 40 -10.71 -8.54 19.52
C ALA A 40 -10.16 -9.88 19.00
N LEU A 41 -10.72 -11.01 19.43
CA LEU A 41 -10.35 -12.33 18.90
C LEU A 41 -10.70 -12.47 17.41
N ILE A 42 -11.85 -11.96 16.97
CA ILE A 42 -12.21 -11.95 15.55
C ILE A 42 -11.22 -11.11 14.74
N LEU A 43 -10.78 -9.96 15.28
CA LEU A 43 -9.75 -9.13 14.65
C LEU A 43 -8.40 -9.85 14.58
N LEU A 44 -8.01 -10.55 15.64
CA LEU A 44 -6.79 -11.35 15.67
C LEU A 44 -6.79 -12.42 14.57
N VAL A 45 -7.91 -13.12 14.39
CA VAL A 45 -8.05 -14.11 13.30
C VAL A 45 -7.91 -13.45 11.93
N GLY A 46 -8.54 -12.29 11.72
CA GLY A 46 -8.38 -11.53 10.47
C GLY A 46 -6.92 -11.11 10.22
N GLN A 47 -6.23 -10.66 11.27
CA GLN A 47 -4.81 -10.30 11.19
C GLN A 47 -3.93 -11.50 10.85
N MET A 48 -4.23 -12.69 11.38
CA MET A 48 -3.49 -13.91 11.02
C MET A 48 -3.68 -14.27 9.55
N ILE A 49 -4.90 -14.15 9.01
CA ILE A 49 -5.17 -14.41 7.59
C ILE A 49 -4.38 -13.42 6.72
N PHE A 50 -4.34 -12.14 7.09
CA PHE A 50 -3.54 -11.14 6.38
C PHE A 50 -2.04 -11.50 6.38
N VAL A 51 -1.49 -11.84 7.54
CA VAL A 51 -0.07 -12.23 7.65
C VAL A 51 0.22 -13.48 6.82
N TRP A 52 -0.69 -14.46 6.84
CA TRP A 52 -0.55 -15.65 6.02
C TRP A 52 -0.55 -15.32 4.52
N ASN A 53 -1.48 -14.47 4.07
CA ASN A 53 -1.52 -14.01 2.67
C ASN A 53 -0.24 -13.27 2.28
N PHE A 54 0.27 -12.40 3.15
CA PHE A 54 1.53 -11.69 2.93
C PHE A 54 2.71 -12.65 2.79
N VAL A 55 2.84 -13.62 3.70
CA VAL A 55 3.92 -14.62 3.67
C VAL A 55 3.84 -15.49 2.42
N GLN A 56 2.63 -15.92 2.04
CA GLN A 56 2.43 -16.68 0.80
C GLN A 56 2.79 -15.86 -0.43
N SER A 57 2.37 -14.60 -0.50
CA SER A 57 2.73 -13.71 -1.61
C SER A 57 4.23 -13.43 -1.68
N TRP A 58 4.93 -13.42 -0.55
CA TRP A 58 6.37 -13.21 -0.53
C TRP A 58 7.16 -14.45 -0.99
N LEU A 59 6.67 -15.65 -0.67
CA LEU A 59 7.35 -16.91 -1.01
C LEU A 59 6.99 -17.43 -2.40
N GLU A 60 5.73 -17.31 -2.81
CA GLU A 60 5.15 -17.94 -4.00
C GLU A 60 4.47 -16.92 -4.94
N GLY A 61 4.63 -15.62 -4.69
CA GLY A 61 4.05 -14.58 -5.52
C GLY A 61 4.56 -14.68 -6.96
N ARG A 62 3.63 -14.75 -7.92
CA ARG A 62 3.97 -14.62 -9.35
C ARG A 62 4.69 -13.29 -9.54
N LYS A 63 5.80 -13.32 -10.28
CA LYS A 63 6.46 -12.09 -10.72
C LYS A 63 5.45 -11.32 -11.56
N VAL A 64 5.40 -10.01 -11.34
CA VAL A 64 4.57 -9.10 -12.11
C VAL A 64 5.20 -9.03 -13.51
N GLU A 65 4.50 -9.56 -14.51
CA GLU A 65 4.93 -9.59 -15.91
C GLU A 65 4.34 -8.41 -16.71
N ASP A 66 3.33 -7.74 -16.16
CA ASP A 66 2.59 -6.66 -16.78
C ASP A 66 2.79 -5.35 -16.01
N GLY A 67 2.90 -4.22 -16.72
CA GLY A 67 3.09 -2.90 -16.12
C GLY A 67 1.87 -2.43 -15.31
N ASP A 68 0.69 -2.99 -15.58
CA ASP A 68 -0.57 -2.63 -14.91
C ASP A 68 -1.21 -3.83 -14.18
N PRO A 69 -0.84 -4.09 -12.91
CA PRO A 69 -1.40 -5.20 -12.15
C PRO A 69 -2.84 -4.96 -11.65
N TRP A 70 -3.37 -3.75 -11.81
CA TRP A 70 -4.68 -3.33 -11.27
C TRP A 70 -5.70 -2.94 -12.35
N ASP A 71 -5.32 -3.05 -13.62
CA ASP A 71 -6.17 -2.76 -14.78
C ASP A 71 -6.67 -1.30 -14.78
N LEU A 72 -5.78 -0.37 -14.43
CA LEU A 72 -6.04 1.07 -14.39
C LEU A 72 -6.26 1.66 -15.78
N ALA A 73 -5.76 1.02 -16.84
CA ALA A 73 -5.96 1.41 -18.22
C ALA A 73 -7.45 1.40 -18.64
N ASP A 74 -8.23 0.46 -18.10
CA ASP A 74 -9.66 0.36 -18.39
C ASP A 74 -10.47 1.55 -17.86
N ASP A 75 -10.02 2.18 -16.76
CA ASP A 75 -10.64 3.35 -16.14
C ASP A 75 -9.99 4.69 -16.55
N ASP A 76 -9.02 4.69 -17.49
CA ASP A 76 -8.23 5.86 -17.91
C ASP A 76 -7.49 6.56 -16.74
N LEU A 77 -7.08 5.76 -15.74
CA LEU A 77 -6.37 6.22 -14.53
C LEU A 77 -4.86 5.95 -14.59
N THR A 78 -4.32 5.72 -15.78
CA THR A 78 -2.88 5.47 -15.98
C THR A 78 -2.10 6.78 -15.91
N THR A 79 -1.46 7.02 -14.77
CA THR A 79 -0.46 8.10 -14.61
C THR A 79 0.86 7.74 -15.32
N ALA A 80 1.65 8.75 -15.68
CA ALA A 80 2.97 8.60 -16.31
C ALA A 80 3.95 7.66 -15.57
N GLU A 81 3.77 7.49 -14.25
CA GLU A 81 4.53 6.57 -13.41
C GLU A 81 4.35 5.10 -13.81
N TRP A 82 3.16 4.73 -14.30
CA TRP A 82 2.86 3.36 -14.77
C TRP A 82 3.49 3.10 -16.13
N THR A 83 3.42 4.06 -17.06
CA THR A 83 4.10 3.98 -18.37
C THR A 83 5.63 3.91 -18.23
N TRP A 84 6.19 4.60 -17.25
CA TRP A 84 7.61 4.50 -16.93
C TRP A 84 7.99 3.10 -16.41
N PHE A 85 7.15 2.50 -15.57
CA PHE A 85 7.39 1.17 -15.00
C PHE A 85 7.31 0.07 -16.06
N GLU A 86 6.32 0.14 -16.94
CA GLU A 86 6.16 -0.77 -18.09
C GLU A 86 7.40 -0.74 -18.99
N ARG A 87 7.89 0.46 -19.33
CA ARG A 87 9.12 0.62 -20.12
C ARG A 87 10.33 -0.03 -19.46
N LYS A 88 10.50 0.12 -18.13
CA LYS A 88 11.59 -0.55 -17.40
C LYS A 88 11.47 -2.08 -17.45
N LEU A 89 10.25 -2.60 -17.40
CA LEU A 89 9.97 -4.03 -17.52
C LEU A 89 10.36 -4.54 -18.92
N GLU A 90 10.01 -3.79 -19.97
CA GLU A 90 10.36 -4.10 -21.36
C GLU A 90 11.87 -4.01 -21.64
N THR A 91 12.56 -2.96 -21.18
CA THR A 91 14.01 -2.79 -21.32
C THR A 91 14.79 -3.89 -20.59
N ALA A 92 14.34 -4.29 -19.39
CA ALA A 92 14.97 -5.37 -18.64
C ALA A 92 14.88 -6.73 -19.35
N VAL A 93 13.88 -6.92 -20.22
CA VAL A 93 13.70 -8.14 -21.03
C VAL A 93 14.53 -8.11 -22.31
N THR A 94 14.74 -6.92 -22.90
CA THR A 94 15.29 -6.79 -24.26
C THR A 94 16.82 -6.62 -24.33
N ASP A 95 17.52 -6.05 -23.33
CA ASP A 95 18.94 -5.68 -23.56
C ASP A 95 19.92 -5.74 -22.36
N GLY A 96 19.63 -6.41 -21.25
CA GLY A 96 20.68 -6.68 -20.24
C GLY A 96 21.40 -5.47 -19.60
N GLY A 97 20.90 -4.24 -19.80
CA GLY A 97 21.22 -3.05 -19.01
C GLY A 97 22.44 -2.24 -19.43
N GLU A 98 22.44 -1.63 -20.63
CA GLU A 98 23.44 -0.61 -21.00
C GLU A 98 22.89 0.79 -21.33
N ASP A 99 21.57 1.03 -21.29
CA ASP A 99 21.03 2.39 -21.47
C ASP A 99 20.74 3.08 -20.13
N GLU A 100 21.80 3.53 -19.46
CA GLU A 100 21.71 4.52 -18.38
C GLU A 100 21.44 5.92 -18.96
N THR A 101 20.33 6.11 -19.68
CA THR A 101 19.80 7.46 -19.92
C THR A 101 19.47 8.08 -18.57
N GLU A 102 20.23 9.11 -18.18
CA GLU A 102 20.10 9.81 -16.90
C GLU A 102 18.72 10.47 -16.81
N LEU A 103 17.82 9.83 -16.07
CA LEU A 103 16.42 10.25 -15.96
C LEU A 103 16.30 11.49 -15.08
N ALA A 104 15.71 12.56 -15.63
CA ALA A 104 15.36 13.75 -14.87
C ALA A 104 14.44 13.39 -13.68
N THR A 105 14.69 14.02 -12.53
CA THR A 105 13.89 13.89 -11.29
C THR A 105 12.43 14.40 -11.44
N ASP A 106 12.07 14.93 -12.61
CA ASP A 106 10.75 15.45 -12.94
C ASP A 106 9.92 14.47 -13.78
N GLY A 107 9.40 13.42 -13.14
CA GLY A 107 8.21 12.74 -13.66
C GLY A 107 8.32 11.97 -14.98
N GLY A 108 9.52 11.69 -15.50
CA GLY A 108 9.72 10.70 -16.56
C GLY A 108 9.80 11.21 -18.01
N GLN A 109 10.16 12.48 -18.24
CA GLN A 109 10.63 12.91 -19.56
C GLN A 109 12.13 12.61 -19.74
N THR A 110 12.52 12.15 -20.93
CA THR A 110 13.93 12.06 -21.32
C THR A 110 14.43 13.47 -21.58
N VAL A 111 15.61 13.81 -21.04
CA VAL A 111 16.38 14.92 -21.57
C VAL A 111 16.98 14.35 -22.85
N ASP A 112 16.34 14.59 -23.98
CA ASP A 112 16.96 14.28 -25.26
C ASP A 112 18.19 15.19 -25.37
N ASP A 113 19.38 14.61 -25.43
CA ASP A 113 20.68 15.32 -25.60
C ASP A 113 20.72 16.20 -26.87
N ALA A 114 19.67 16.20 -27.69
CA ALA A 114 19.51 17.07 -28.85
C ALA A 114 19.37 18.56 -28.49
N ASP A 115 18.90 18.90 -27.28
CA ASP A 115 18.74 20.31 -26.87
C ASP A 115 20.00 20.92 -26.25
N ALA A 116 21.01 20.12 -25.89
CA ALA A 116 22.28 20.63 -25.37
C ALA A 116 23.16 21.27 -26.46
N ASP A 117 23.07 20.76 -27.70
CA ASP A 117 23.86 21.28 -28.82
C ASP A 117 23.30 22.59 -29.40
N ALA A 118 22.00 22.86 -29.24
CA ALA A 118 21.36 24.06 -29.77
C ALA A 118 21.79 25.35 -29.03
N ASN A 119 22.21 25.25 -27.77
CA ASN A 119 22.57 26.42 -26.96
C ASN A 119 24.08 26.74 -26.96
N SER A 120 24.89 25.97 -27.68
CA SER A 120 26.33 26.24 -27.86
C SER A 120 26.66 27.01 -29.15
N ALA A 121 25.66 27.22 -30.02
CA ALA A 121 25.82 27.89 -31.31
C ALA A 121 25.57 29.41 -31.27
N ASP A 122 25.15 29.97 -30.13
CA ASP A 122 24.76 31.40 -30.01
C ASP A 122 25.79 32.26 -29.23
N ASP A 123 26.96 31.69 -28.88
CA ASP A 123 28.04 32.36 -28.15
C ASP A 123 29.37 32.43 -28.95
N ALA A 124 29.31 32.86 -30.22
CA ALA A 124 30.48 33.18 -31.06
C ALA A 124 30.38 34.55 -31.75
#